data_AF-A0A9D2IA02-F1
#
_entry.id   AF-A0A9D2IA02-F1
#
_cell.length_a   1.000
_cell.length_b   1.000
_cell.length_c   1.000
_cell.angle_alpha   90.00
_cell.angle_beta   90.00
_cell.angle_gamma   90.00
#
_symmetry.space_group_name_H-M   'P 1'
#
loop_
_entity.id
_entity.type
_entity.pdbx_description
1 polymer ?
#
loop_
_entity_poly.entity_id
_entity_poly.type
_entity_poly.pdbx_seq_one_letter_code
_entity_poly.pdbx_strand_id
1 'polypeptide(L)'
;MLRDRADEPRDALVLEEMTPESFERGCVERYRLRLSDLHPEPVWQRSISIRFLPCIGALARGRDGLWHPTAAGLLMFGKRRGDRAGISGLSAGISGD
;
A
#
# COMPACT_ATOMS: atom_id res chain seq x y z
N MET A 1 -21.44 1.52 25.23
CA MET A 1 -21.12 2.61 24.29
C MET A 1 -21.20 2.05 22.88
N LEU A 2 -22.28 2.35 22.16
CA LEU A 2 -22.46 1.96 20.75
C LEU A 2 -21.91 3.12 19.93
N ARG A 3 -20.69 2.97 19.37
CA ARG A 3 -20.20 3.93 18.38
C ARG A 3 -20.77 3.51 17.04
N ASP A 4 -21.56 4.40 16.46
CA ASP A 4 -22.15 4.29 15.14
C ASP A 4 -21.13 3.79 14.13
N ARG A 5 -21.44 2.64 13.53
CA ARG A 5 -20.75 2.03 12.39
C ARG A 5 -21.08 2.79 11.09
N ALA A 6 -21.25 4.10 11.17
CA ALA A 6 -21.78 4.95 10.10
C ALA A 6 -20.73 5.83 9.41
N ASP A 7 -19.46 5.75 9.83
CA ASP A 7 -18.35 6.43 9.18
C ASP A 7 -17.35 5.36 8.70
N GLU A 8 -17.78 4.52 7.77
CA GLU A 8 -16.80 3.77 6.98
C GLU A 8 -16.06 4.84 6.16
N PRO A 9 -14.76 5.09 6.40
CA PRO A 9 -14.06 6.16 5.72
C PRO A 9 -14.20 5.93 4.22
N ARG A 10 -14.53 6.98 3.46
CA ARG A 10 -14.75 6.89 2.01
C ARG A 10 -13.57 6.24 1.27
N ASP A 11 -12.40 6.29 1.87
CA ASP A 11 -11.15 5.72 1.39
C ASP A 11 -11.04 4.20 1.60
N ALA A 12 -11.84 3.62 2.52
CA ALA A 12 -11.96 2.18 2.71
C ALA A 12 -12.94 1.52 1.73
N LEU A 13 -13.47 2.27 0.75
CA LEU A 13 -14.31 1.72 -0.30
C LEU A 13 -13.57 0.61 -1.05
N VAL A 14 -14.14 -0.59 -1.02
CA VAL A 14 -13.61 -1.76 -1.72
C VAL A 14 -14.02 -1.69 -3.19
N LEU A 15 -13.05 -1.75 -4.09
CA LEU A 15 -13.28 -1.65 -5.52
C LEU A 15 -13.30 -3.05 -6.13
N GLU A 16 -14.48 -3.68 -6.06
CA GLU A 16 -14.74 -5.05 -6.53
C GLU A 16 -14.49 -5.22 -8.05
N GLU A 17 -14.61 -4.14 -8.82
CA GLU A 17 -14.29 -4.11 -10.26
C GLU A 17 -12.78 -4.16 -10.55
N MET A 18 -11.96 -3.94 -9.52
CA MET A 18 -10.51 -3.90 -9.63
C MET A 18 -9.88 -5.05 -8.87
N THR A 19 -8.68 -5.39 -9.30
CA THR A 19 -7.95 -6.53 -8.77
C THR A 19 -6.60 -6.07 -8.21
N PRO A 20 -5.97 -6.82 -7.29
CA PRO A 20 -4.68 -6.45 -6.69
C PRO A 20 -3.55 -6.21 -7.71
N GLU A 21 -3.69 -6.70 -8.94
CA GLU A 21 -2.75 -6.47 -10.05
C GLU A 21 -2.74 -5.01 -10.54
N SER A 22 -3.72 -4.20 -10.12
CA SER A 22 -3.75 -2.75 -10.36
C SER A 22 -2.68 -1.98 -9.59
N PHE A 23 -2.06 -2.59 -8.57
CA PHE A 23 -0.95 -1.98 -7.84
C PHE A 23 0.36 -2.04 -8.64
N GLU A 24 1.11 -0.94 -8.56
CA GLU A 24 2.50 -0.91 -9.01
C GLU A 24 3.40 -1.53 -7.94
N ARG A 25 3.87 -2.76 -8.21
CA ARG A 25 4.77 -3.49 -7.29
C ARG A 25 6.01 -2.69 -6.89
N GLY A 26 6.53 -1.85 -7.78
CA GLY A 26 7.67 -0.97 -7.50
C GLY A 26 7.36 0.06 -6.40
N CYS A 27 6.19 0.71 -6.46
CA CYS A 27 5.74 1.62 -5.41
C CYS A 27 5.54 0.90 -4.07
N VAL A 28 4.92 -0.29 -4.10
CA VAL A 28 4.72 -1.10 -2.88
C VAL A 28 6.06 -1.42 -2.23
N GLU A 29 7.04 -1.89 -2.99
CA GLU A 29 8.34 -2.28 -2.44
C GLU A 29 9.14 -1.08 -1.89
N ARG A 30 9.16 0.05 -2.62
CA ARG A 30 9.79 1.29 -2.14
C ARG A 30 9.17 1.79 -0.83
N TYR A 31 7.84 1.74 -0.74
CA TYR A 31 7.14 2.13 0.47
C TYR A 31 7.47 1.21 1.64
N ARG A 32 7.58 -0.11 1.40
CA ARG A 32 7.96 -1.08 2.43
C ARG A 32 9.36 -0.81 2.96
N LEU A 33 10.34 -0.59 2.08
CA LEU A 33 11.70 -0.24 2.51
C LEU A 33 11.69 1.01 3.39
N ARG A 34 10.99 2.06 2.95
CA ARG A 34 10.88 3.31 3.73
C ARG A 34 10.18 3.12 5.06
N LEU A 35 9.16 2.26 5.14
CA LEU A 35 8.45 1.97 6.38
C LEU A 35 9.33 1.15 7.34
N SER A 36 10.13 0.21 6.82
CA SER A 36 11.12 -0.54 7.61
C SER A 36 12.21 0.36 8.17
N ASP A 37 12.66 1.36 7.41
CA ASP A 37 13.64 2.35 7.88
C ASP A 37 13.08 3.21 9.02
N LEU A 38 11.79 3.54 8.97
CA LEU A 38 11.10 4.30 10.03
C LEU A 38 10.78 3.46 11.26
N HIS A 39 10.57 2.15 11.09
CA HIS A 39 10.23 1.22 12.15
C HIS A 39 11.14 -0.02 12.09
N PRO A 40 12.39 0.10 12.58
CA PRO A 40 13.35 -1.01 12.56
C PRO A 40 12.99 -2.16 13.53
N GLU A 41 11.94 -2.00 14.34
CA GLU A 41 11.49 -2.99 15.30
C GLU A 41 11.11 -4.35 14.64
N PRO A 42 11.66 -5.48 15.10
CA PRO A 42 11.44 -6.80 14.47
C PRO A 42 9.96 -7.22 14.39
N VAL A 43 9.14 -6.79 15.35
CA VAL A 43 7.69 -7.08 15.41
C VAL A 43 6.94 -6.43 14.24
N TRP A 44 7.37 -5.23 13.85
CA TRP A 44 6.79 -4.49 12.73
C TRP A 44 7.20 -5.10 11.41
N GLN A 45 8.48 -5.40 11.23
CA GLN A 45 9.01 -6.00 9.99
C GLN A 45 8.30 -7.34 9.66
N ARG A 46 8.06 -8.20 10.66
CA ARG A 46 7.37 -9.49 10.47
C ARG A 46 5.90 -9.31 10.07
N SER A 47 5.23 -8.30 10.64
CA SER A 47 3.82 -7.98 10.36
C SER A 47 3.64 -7.31 8.98
N ILE A 48 4.60 -6.46 8.58
CA ILE A 48 4.73 -5.85 7.25
C ILE A 48 5.02 -6.90 6.16
N SER A 49 5.38 -8.15 6.49
CA SER A 49 5.64 -9.15 5.46
C SER A 49 4.37 -9.81 4.91
N ILE A 50 3.51 -10.33 5.78
CA ILE A 50 2.44 -11.27 5.40
C ILE A 50 1.08 -10.57 5.26
N ARG A 51 0.84 -9.49 6.01
CA ARG A 51 -0.47 -8.82 6.08
C ARG A 51 -0.41 -7.35 5.74
N PHE A 52 0.69 -6.87 5.15
CA PHE A 52 0.94 -5.44 4.95
C PHE A 52 -0.17 -4.71 4.20
N LEU A 53 -0.52 -5.14 3.00
CA LEU A 53 -1.54 -4.49 2.17
C LEU A 53 -2.91 -4.43 2.89
N PRO A 54 -3.40 -5.51 3.53
CA PRO A 54 -4.58 -5.43 4.40
C PRO A 54 -4.39 -4.56 5.65
N CYS A 55 -3.21 -4.59 6.29
CA CYS A 55 -2.95 -3.84 7.53
C CYS A 55 -2.96 -2.33 7.32
N ILE A 56 -2.51 -1.85 6.16
CA ILE A 56 -2.57 -0.42 5.80
C ILE A 56 -3.90 -0.03 5.14
N GLY A 57 -4.85 -0.97 5.04
CA GLY A 57 -6.14 -0.74 4.41
C GLY A 57 -6.08 -0.59 2.89
N ALA A 58 -5.01 -1.05 2.22
CA ALA A 58 -4.91 -1.04 0.77
C ALA A 58 -5.66 -2.21 0.11
N LEU A 59 -5.80 -3.33 0.82
CA LEU A 59 -6.60 -4.49 0.40
C LEU A 59 -7.72 -4.76 1.41
N ALA A 60 -8.91 -5.04 0.90
CA ALA A 60 -10.06 -5.45 1.68
C ALA A 60 -10.77 -6.62 0.99
N ARG A 61 -11.57 -7.37 1.76
CA ARG A 61 -12.32 -8.50 1.21
C ARG A 61 -13.64 -7.99 0.63
N GLY A 62 -13.88 -8.28 -0.65
CA GLY A 62 -15.14 -7.97 -1.34
C GLY A 62 -16.29 -8.84 -0.86
N ARG A 63 -17.49 -8.56 -1.36
CA ARG A 63 -18.70 -9.36 -1.09
C ARG A 63 -18.60 -10.78 -1.66
N ASP A 64 -17.78 -10.98 -2.67
CA ASP A 64 -17.44 -12.27 -3.27
C ASP A 64 -16.45 -13.09 -2.44
N GLY A 65 -15.90 -12.52 -1.36
CA GLY A 65 -14.90 -13.15 -0.51
C GLY A 65 -13.47 -13.07 -1.05
N LEU A 66 -13.24 -12.39 -2.19
CA LEU A 66 -11.93 -12.20 -2.78
C LEU A 66 -11.26 -10.91 -2.28
N TRP A 67 -9.95 -10.80 -2.49
CA TRP A 67 -9.19 -9.62 -2.11
C TRP A 67 -9.25 -8.58 -3.22
N HIS A 68 -9.79 -7.42 -2.89
CA HIS A 68 -9.91 -6.28 -3.79
C HIS A 68 -9.17 -5.07 -3.24
N PRO A 69 -8.60 -4.25 -4.13
CA PRO A 69 -7.98 -3.00 -3.74
C PRO A 69 -9.05 -2.04 -3.19
N THR A 70 -8.65 -1.24 -2.20
CA THR A 70 -9.47 -0.13 -1.73
C THR A 70 -9.16 1.14 -2.52
N ALA A 71 -10.05 2.14 -2.41
CA ALA A 71 -9.78 3.47 -2.95
C ALA A 71 -8.47 4.06 -2.38
N ALA A 72 -8.20 3.91 -1.08
CA ALA A 72 -6.93 4.29 -0.46
C ALA A 72 -5.73 3.56 -1.08
N GLY A 73 -5.85 2.23 -1.26
CA GLY A 73 -4.79 1.41 -1.84
C GLY A 73 -4.41 1.85 -3.25
N LEU A 74 -5.39 2.23 -4.06
CA LEU A 74 -5.13 2.76 -5.40
C LEU A 74 -4.58 4.18 -5.40
N LEU A 75 -4.99 5.02 -4.45
CA LEU A 75 -4.38 6.34 -4.27
C LEU A 75 -2.90 6.21 -3.87
N MET A 76 -2.56 5.20 -3.07
CA MET A 76 -1.19 4.96 -2.58
C MET A 76 -0.31 4.21 -3.58
N PHE A 77 -0.85 3.19 -4.26
CA PHE A 77 -0.09 2.24 -5.07
C PHE A 77 -0.65 2.04 -6.48
N GLY A 78 -1.68 2.78 -6.88
CA GLY A 78 -2.28 2.64 -8.20
C GLY A 78 -1.27 2.97 -9.30
N LYS A 79 -1.29 2.16 -10.36
CA LYS A 79 -0.50 2.43 -11.57
C LYS A 79 -0.90 3.78 -12.18
N ARG A 80 0.02 4.75 -12.23
CA ARG A 80 -0.20 5.95 -13.05
C ARG A 80 -0.27 5.55 -14.52
N ARG A 81 -1.37 5.92 -15.17
CA ARG A 81 -1.52 5.87 -16.63
C ARG A 81 -0.65 6.98 -17.24
N GLY A 82 0.68 6.82 -17.18
CA GLY A 82 1.61 7.87 -17.57
C GLY A 82 3.11 7.57 -17.45
N ASP A 83 3.55 6.47 -16.85
CA ASP A 83 4.98 6.25 -16.66
C ASP A 83 5.64 5.58 -17.88
N ARG A 84 5.87 6.39 -18.91
CA ARG A 84 7.12 6.30 -19.68
C ARG A 84 8.16 7.15 -18.95
N ALA A 85 9.19 6.48 -18.46
CA ALA A 85 10.45 7.03 -17.95
C ALA A 85 10.41 7.78 -16.60
N GLY A 86 11.31 7.38 -15.70
CA GLY A 86 11.82 8.27 -14.66
C GLY A 86 11.64 7.81 -13.22
N ILE A 87 12.40 6.79 -12.79
CA ILE A 87 13.05 6.74 -11.47
C ILE A 87 14.26 5.80 -11.53
N SER A 88 15.18 6.07 -12.46
CA SER A 88 16.57 5.63 -12.35
C SER A 88 17.40 6.87 -12.04
N GLY A 89 17.39 7.30 -10.78
CA GLY A 89 17.99 8.59 -10.41
C GLY A 89 17.88 8.93 -8.92
N LEU A 90 18.12 7.99 -8.03
CA LEU A 90 18.46 8.27 -6.63
C LEU A 90 19.36 7.15 -6.09
N SER A 91 20.56 7.08 -6.67
CA SER A 91 21.73 6.45 -6.07
C SER A 91 22.97 7.21 -6.54
N ALA A 92 23.12 8.44 -6.06
CA ALA A 92 24.38 9.17 -6.15
C ALA A 92 24.48 10.14 -4.97
N GLY A 93 25.44 9.89 -4.09
CA GLY A 93 26.03 10.91 -3.23
C GLY A 93 25.54 10.97 -1.79
N ILE A 94 26.10 10.10 -0.93
CA ILE A 94 26.61 10.50 0.39
C ILE A 94 28.05 9.94 0.46
N SER A 95 29.08 10.78 0.26
CA SER A 95 29.99 11.29 1.30
C SER A 95 30.24 10.26 2.41
N GLY A 96 31.45 9.81 2.73
CA GLY A 96 32.79 10.30 2.48
C GLY A 96 33.58 10.01 3.76
N ASP A 97 34.61 9.19 3.68
CA ASP A 97 35.91 9.26 4.38
C ASP A 97 36.84 8.20 3.75
#